data_AF-A0A429FRB1-F1
#
_entry.id   AF-A0A429FRB1-F1
#
_cell.length_a   1.000
_cell.length_b   1.000
_cell.length_c   1.000
_cell.angle_alpha   90.00
_cell.angle_beta   90.00
_cell.angle_gamma   90.00
#
_symmetry.space_group_name_H-M   'P 1'
#
loop_
_entity.id
_entity.type
_entity.pdbx_description
1 polymer ?
#
loop_
_entity_poly.entity_id
_entity_poly.type
_entity_poly.pdbx_seq_one_letter_code
_entity_poly.pdbx_strand_id
1 'polypeptide(L)'
;MLAAARHAVLVPTVPALYQPLRAAVDQRTNVDARMCLYLSALFTATEEIQSHLDAGVPVVVESYFARCLATHQAMGARLGVTLPRWLPTPVTYYLVCGDDERRRRLAARDKPATQWDALIETVPDQVTDAYASFRMRRVDTMGRSPEEVLRVITETDRQGANSHADSEPVGAHPHFLPSVPRHTARACRP
;
A
#
# COMPACT_ATOMS: atom_id res chain seq x y z
N MET A 1 -7.75 12.65 10.03
CA MET A 1 -9.20 12.76 9.72
C MET A 1 -9.84 11.41 9.47
N LEU A 2 -9.39 10.64 8.46
CA LEU A 2 -9.99 9.33 8.12
C LEU A 2 -9.96 8.32 9.28
N ALA A 3 -8.83 8.21 9.99
CA ALA A 3 -8.71 7.32 11.15
C ALA A 3 -9.78 7.62 12.21
N ALA A 4 -9.89 8.89 12.62
CA ALA A 4 -10.91 9.35 13.56
C ALA A 4 -12.34 9.06 13.08
N ALA A 5 -12.64 9.33 11.81
CA ALA A 5 -13.95 9.07 11.22
C ALA A 5 -14.33 7.58 11.17
N ARG A 6 -13.35 6.68 11.32
CA ARG A 6 -13.55 5.22 11.36
C ARG A 6 -13.34 4.61 12.73
N HIS A 7 -13.13 5.41 13.78
CA HIS A 7 -12.69 4.91 15.09
C HIS A 7 -11.48 3.97 14.97
N ALA A 8 -10.57 4.31 14.06
CA ALA A 8 -9.38 3.55 13.70
C ALA A 8 -8.12 4.19 14.28
N VAL A 9 -7.05 3.41 14.38
CA VAL A 9 -5.72 3.91 14.75
C VAL A 9 -4.95 4.27 13.48
N LEU A 10 -4.27 5.43 13.50
CA LEU A 10 -3.31 5.80 12.45
C LEU A 10 -1.95 5.22 12.81
N VAL A 11 -1.44 4.29 12.00
CA VAL A 11 -0.11 3.70 12.20
C VAL A 11 0.88 4.34 11.21
N PRO A 12 2.02 4.90 11.68
CA PRO A 12 3.05 5.45 10.81
C PRO A 12 3.78 4.33 10.07
N THR A 13 3.89 4.44 8.75
CA THR A 13 4.60 3.47 7.89
C THR A 13 6.12 3.57 7.98
N VAL A 14 6.63 4.64 8.60
CA VAL A 14 8.02 4.75 9.05
C VAL A 14 8.01 5.00 10.56
N PRO A 15 8.21 3.95 11.38
CA PRO A 15 8.22 4.08 12.83
C PRO A 15 9.26 5.09 13.32
N ALA A 16 9.02 5.71 14.47
CA ALA A 16 9.88 6.77 15.02
C ALA A 16 11.36 6.36 15.12
N LEU A 17 11.63 5.09 15.46
CA LEU A 17 12.98 4.54 15.58
C LEU A 17 13.77 4.57 14.26
N TYR A 18 13.10 4.59 13.10
CA TYR A 18 13.73 4.65 11.79
C TYR A 18 14.07 6.09 11.35
N GLN A 19 13.55 7.12 12.02
CA GLN A 19 13.69 8.50 11.55
C GLN A 19 15.15 8.99 11.47
N PRO A 20 16.06 8.68 12.41
CA PRO A 20 17.47 9.07 12.28
C PRO A 20 18.15 8.43 11.07
N LEU A 21 17.89 7.14 10.83
CA LEU A 21 18.45 6.42 9.68
C LEU A 21 17.84 6.96 8.37
N ARG A 22 16.55 7.29 8.36
CA ARG A 22 15.89 7.95 7.24
C ARG A 22 16.53 9.28 6.90
N ALA A 23 16.79 10.13 7.88
CA ALA A 23 17.46 11.40 7.65
C ALA A 23 18.84 11.20 6.98
N ALA A 24 19.61 10.19 7.43
CA ALA A 24 20.92 9.89 6.86
C ALA A 24 20.85 9.35 5.43
N VAL A 25 19.91 8.46 5.13
CA VAL A 25 19.71 7.88 3.79
C VAL A 25 19.15 8.93 2.83
N ASP A 26 18.27 9.81 3.30
CA ASP A 26 17.64 10.85 2.49
C ASP A 26 18.65 11.92 2.01
N GLN A 27 19.83 12.03 2.62
CA GLN A 27 20.94 12.86 2.17
C GLN A 27 21.80 12.20 1.08
N ARG A 28 21.56 10.92 0.75
CA ARG A 28 22.27 10.18 -0.30
C ARG A 28 21.44 10.14 -1.58
N THR A 29 22.00 9.64 -2.67
CA THR A 29 21.34 9.59 -4.00
C THR A 29 20.95 8.18 -4.43
N ASN A 30 21.28 7.16 -3.64
CA ASN A 30 21.02 5.76 -4.01
C ASN A 30 19.55 5.40 -3.77
N VAL A 31 18.79 5.26 -4.86
CA VAL A 31 17.35 4.96 -4.85
C VAL A 31 17.08 3.58 -4.23
N ASP A 32 17.88 2.57 -4.54
CA ASP A 32 17.72 1.21 -4.01
C ASP A 32 17.96 1.18 -2.49
N ALA A 33 18.99 1.87 -2.00
CA ALA A 33 19.26 1.96 -0.56
C ALA A 33 18.10 2.66 0.19
N ARG A 34 17.56 3.73 -0.39
CA ARG A 34 16.35 4.39 0.12
C ARG A 34 15.17 3.44 0.14
N MET A 35 14.93 2.69 -0.94
CA MET A 35 13.85 1.72 -0.99
C MET A 35 13.98 0.65 0.10
N CYS A 36 15.18 0.07 0.28
CA CYS A 36 15.45 -0.93 1.32
C CYS A 36 15.13 -0.41 2.73
N LEU A 37 15.46 0.85 3.02
CA LEU A 37 15.09 1.49 4.28
C LEU A 37 13.57 1.53 4.47
N TYR A 38 12.84 2.05 3.47
CA TYR A 38 11.37 2.15 3.57
C TYR A 38 10.71 0.77 3.66
N LEU A 39 11.24 -0.24 2.97
CA LEU A 39 10.76 -1.61 3.08
C LEU A 39 10.98 -2.16 4.48
N SER A 40 12.18 -2.00 5.05
CA SER A 40 12.47 -2.42 6.43
C SER A 40 11.51 -1.77 7.42
N ALA A 41 11.29 -0.46 7.28
CA ALA A 41 10.37 0.29 8.13
C ALA A 41 8.90 -0.18 7.98
N LEU A 42 8.46 -0.45 6.76
CA LEU A 42 7.11 -0.97 6.47
C LEU A 42 6.89 -2.36 7.04
N PHE A 43 7.87 -3.25 6.94
CA PHE A 43 7.78 -4.58 7.53
C PHE A 43 7.70 -4.49 9.06
N THR A 44 8.49 -3.63 9.70
CA THR A 44 8.37 -3.37 11.14
C THR A 44 7.00 -2.80 11.51
N ALA A 45 6.50 -1.80 10.76
CA ALA A 45 5.17 -1.25 11.01
C ALA A 45 4.06 -2.29 10.83
N THR A 46 4.27 -3.32 10.00
CA THR A 46 3.27 -4.37 9.78
C THR A 46 3.05 -5.24 11.01
N GLU A 47 4.05 -5.42 11.88
CA GLU A 47 3.85 -6.12 13.16
C GLU A 47 2.86 -5.35 14.06
N GLU A 48 2.99 -4.02 14.12
CA GLU A 48 2.08 -3.14 14.85
C GLU A 48 0.67 -3.14 14.22
N ILE A 49 0.59 -3.05 12.88
CA ILE A 49 -0.68 -3.15 12.16
C ILE A 49 -1.38 -4.47 12.48
N GLN A 50 -0.66 -5.60 12.43
CA GLN A 50 -1.24 -6.91 12.70
C GLN A 50 -1.76 -7.01 14.13
N SER A 51 -0.99 -6.53 15.11
CA SER A 51 -1.41 -6.48 16.52
C SER A 51 -2.74 -5.74 16.72
N HIS A 52 -2.92 -4.59 16.07
CA HIS A 52 -4.19 -3.86 16.13
C HIS A 52 -5.34 -4.62 15.45
N LEU A 53 -5.09 -5.21 14.29
CA LEU A 53 -6.10 -5.99 13.57
C LEU A 53 -6.53 -7.24 14.35
N ASP A 54 -5.60 -7.94 15.00
CA ASP A 54 -5.87 -9.10 15.85
C ASP A 54 -6.72 -8.71 17.08
N ALA A 55 -6.56 -7.47 17.58
CA ALA A 55 -7.38 -6.90 18.63
C ALA A 55 -8.75 -6.38 18.14
N GLY A 56 -9.09 -6.56 16.85
CA GLY A 56 -10.32 -6.06 16.25
C GLY A 56 -10.37 -4.54 16.06
N VAL A 57 -9.22 -3.86 16.14
CA VAL A 57 -9.12 -2.41 15.98
C VAL A 57 -8.81 -2.07 14.52
N PRO A 58 -9.67 -1.31 13.82
CA PRO A 58 -9.38 -0.88 12.46
C PRO A 58 -8.13 -0.01 12.40
N VAL A 59 -7.36 -0.15 11.31
CA VAL A 59 -6.12 0.58 11.10
C VAL A 59 -6.21 1.42 9.83
N VAL A 60 -5.71 2.66 9.90
CA VAL A 60 -5.46 3.51 8.75
C VAL A 60 -3.95 3.72 8.65
N VAL A 61 -3.41 3.62 7.43
CA VAL A 61 -2.01 3.88 7.14
C VAL A 61 -1.89 4.86 5.99
N GLU A 62 -0.85 5.68 6.02
CA GLU A 62 -0.45 6.51 4.90
C GLU A 62 0.78 5.90 4.24
N SER A 63 0.79 5.81 2.90
CA SER A 63 1.98 5.40 2.13
C SER A 63 2.48 3.97 2.41
N TYR A 64 1.61 2.96 2.28
CA TYR A 64 1.96 1.54 2.44
C TYR A 64 2.82 0.99 1.27
N PHE A 65 2.93 -0.33 1.13
CA PHE A 65 3.81 -0.97 0.13
C PHE A 65 3.61 -0.47 -1.32
N ALA A 66 2.37 -0.24 -1.76
CA ALA A 66 2.11 0.27 -3.11
C ALA A 66 2.83 1.60 -3.38
N ARG A 67 2.82 2.52 -2.42
CA ARG A 67 3.53 3.80 -2.54
C ARG A 67 5.04 3.61 -2.51
N CYS A 68 5.55 2.77 -1.62
CA CYS A 68 6.98 2.48 -1.56
C CYS A 68 7.48 1.93 -2.90
N LEU A 69 6.85 0.87 -3.40
CA LEU A 69 7.27 0.19 -4.63
C LEU A 69 7.11 1.09 -5.85
N ALA A 70 5.93 1.69 -6.06
CA ALA A 70 5.66 2.50 -7.24
C ALA A 70 6.59 3.72 -7.34
N THR A 71 6.79 4.44 -6.22
CA THR A 71 7.64 5.64 -6.21
C THR A 71 9.10 5.29 -6.48
N HIS A 72 9.64 4.26 -5.82
CA HIS A 72 11.05 3.90 -6.01
C HIS A 72 11.31 3.27 -7.39
N GLN A 73 10.37 2.47 -7.91
CA GLN A 73 10.45 1.96 -9.28
C GLN A 73 10.48 3.11 -10.29
N ALA A 74 9.59 4.11 -10.16
CA ALA A 74 9.58 5.27 -11.04
C ALA A 74 10.87 6.11 -10.95
N MET A 75 11.48 6.19 -9.75
CA MET A 75 12.78 6.83 -9.54
C MET A 75 13.97 5.99 -10.04
N GLY A 76 13.74 4.79 -10.59
CA GLY A 76 14.78 3.95 -11.19
C GLY A 76 15.41 2.91 -10.26
N ALA A 77 14.74 2.54 -9.16
CA ALA A 77 15.13 1.37 -8.37
C ALA A 77 15.18 0.12 -9.26
N ARG A 78 16.20 -0.72 -9.05
CA ARG A 78 16.45 -1.94 -9.82
C ARG A 78 16.21 -3.21 -9.00
N LEU A 79 16.12 -3.08 -7.69
CA LEU A 79 15.90 -4.22 -6.81
C LEU A 79 14.47 -4.78 -7.00
N GLY A 80 14.39 -6.05 -7.39
CA GLY A 80 13.12 -6.78 -7.44
C GLY A 80 12.64 -7.17 -6.04
N VAL A 81 11.37 -6.92 -5.73
CA VAL A 81 10.77 -7.21 -4.43
C VAL A 81 9.56 -8.11 -4.63
N THR A 82 9.52 -9.24 -3.90
CA THR A 82 8.33 -10.08 -3.80
C THR A 82 7.74 -9.89 -2.41
N LEU A 83 6.52 -9.38 -2.33
CA LEU A 83 5.82 -9.18 -1.06
C LEU A 83 5.32 -10.52 -0.51
N PRO A 84 5.50 -10.80 0.78
CA PRO A 84 5.00 -12.03 1.37
C PRO A 84 3.47 -12.03 1.47
N ARG A 85 2.88 -13.22 1.34
CA ARG A 85 1.41 -13.40 1.33
C ARG A 85 0.73 -13.15 2.68
N TRP A 86 1.49 -13.11 3.77
CA TRP A 86 0.96 -12.88 5.12
C TRP A 86 0.67 -11.40 5.42
N LEU A 87 1.08 -10.47 4.54
CA LEU A 87 0.84 -9.05 4.77
C LEU A 87 -0.67 -8.74 4.80
N PRO A 88 -1.12 -7.89 5.74
CA PRO A 88 -2.45 -7.31 5.71
C PRO A 88 -2.73 -6.65 4.36
N THR A 89 -3.87 -6.98 3.75
CA THR A 89 -4.29 -6.39 2.48
C THR A 89 -5.28 -5.25 2.73
N PRO A 90 -4.86 -3.97 2.58
CA PRO A 90 -5.73 -2.85 2.85
C PRO A 90 -6.68 -2.54 1.67
N VAL A 91 -7.83 -1.95 1.99
CA VAL A 91 -8.56 -1.15 1.00
C VAL A 91 -7.73 0.11 0.74
N THR A 92 -7.22 0.25 -0.49
CA THR A 92 -6.32 1.34 -0.85
C THR A 92 -7.05 2.42 -1.63
N TYR A 93 -6.88 3.67 -1.23
CA TYR A 93 -7.42 4.85 -1.90
C TYR A 93 -6.30 5.63 -2.58
N TYR A 94 -6.43 5.83 -3.89
CA TYR A 94 -5.51 6.66 -4.68
C TYR A 94 -6.13 8.04 -4.89
N LEU A 95 -5.64 9.03 -4.15
CA LEU A 95 -6.12 10.40 -4.21
C LEU A 95 -5.50 11.12 -5.41
N VAL A 96 -6.35 11.55 -6.35
CA VAL A 96 -5.92 12.21 -7.59
C VAL A 96 -6.43 13.64 -7.64
N CYS A 97 -5.69 14.49 -8.35
CA CYS A 97 -6.10 15.85 -8.71
C CYS A 97 -5.38 16.24 -10.00
N GLY A 98 -5.87 17.27 -10.70
CA GLY A 98 -5.17 17.83 -11.86
C GLY A 98 -3.83 18.45 -11.47
N ASP A 99 -2.90 18.53 -12.42
CA ASP A 99 -1.55 19.06 -12.17
C ASP A 99 -1.53 20.51 -11.67
N ASP A 100 -2.45 21.35 -12.11
CA ASP A 100 -2.54 22.73 -11.62
C ASP A 100 -2.91 22.79 -10.14
N GLU A 101 -3.88 21.98 -9.73
CA GLU A 101 -4.28 21.83 -8.34
C GLU A 101 -3.13 21.28 -7.50
N ARG A 102 -2.44 20.24 -8.01
CA ARG A 102 -1.27 19.62 -7.39
C ARG A 102 -0.15 20.64 -7.16
N ARG A 103 0.26 21.36 -8.21
CA ARG A 103 1.32 22.38 -8.16
C ARG A 103 0.97 23.50 -7.19
N ARG A 104 -0.27 23.99 -7.21
CA ARG A 104 -0.75 25.01 -6.27
C ARG A 104 -0.71 24.52 -4.82
N ARG A 105 -1.13 23.28 -4.54
CA ARG A 105 -1.05 22.68 -3.19
C ARG A 105 0.39 22.49 -2.72
N LEU A 106 1.30 22.13 -3.62
CA LEU A 106 2.73 22.00 -3.31
C LEU A 106 3.36 23.36 -3.01
N ALA A 107 3.05 24.39 -3.79
CA ALA A 107 3.56 25.75 -3.57
C ALA A 107 3.07 26.36 -2.24
N ALA A 108 1.86 26.03 -1.81
CA ALA A 108 1.30 26.46 -0.53
C ALA A 108 1.81 25.65 0.68
N ARG A 109 2.61 24.60 0.45
CA ARG A 109 3.05 23.71 1.53
C ARG A 109 4.24 24.31 2.26
N ASP A 110 4.11 24.45 3.58
CA ASP A 110 5.23 24.80 4.47
C ASP A 110 6.12 23.58 4.74
N LYS A 111 6.84 23.13 3.69
CA LYS A 111 7.80 22.03 3.76
C LYS A 111 8.97 22.33 2.82
N PRO A 112 10.22 22.29 3.29
CA PRO A 112 11.39 22.37 2.41
C PRO A 112 11.36 21.27 1.34
N ALA A 113 11.57 21.67 0.09
CA ALA A 113 11.74 20.72 -1.00
C ALA A 113 13.00 19.88 -0.78
N THR A 114 12.89 18.57 -0.93
CA THR A 114 14.03 17.64 -0.86
C THR A 114 14.49 17.27 -2.27
N GLN A 115 15.71 16.77 -2.40
CA GLN A 115 16.21 16.22 -3.68
C GLN A 115 15.29 15.12 -4.25
N TRP A 116 14.62 14.38 -3.37
CA TRP A 116 13.68 13.33 -3.75
C TRP A 116 12.34 13.90 -4.23
N ASP A 117 11.90 15.02 -3.65
CA ASP A 117 10.76 15.78 -4.17
C ASP A 117 11.08 16.33 -5.56
N ALA A 118 12.31 16.80 -5.81
CA ALA A 118 12.72 17.24 -7.15
C ALA A 118 12.78 16.06 -8.15
N LEU A 119 13.36 14.93 -7.75
CA LEU A 119 13.49 13.75 -8.61
C LEU A 119 12.11 13.21 -9.04
N ILE A 120 11.15 13.11 -8.11
CA ILE A 120 9.84 12.56 -8.44
C ILE A 120 9.06 13.45 -9.42
N GLU A 121 9.28 14.77 -9.38
CA GLU A 121 8.68 15.71 -10.34
C GLU A 121 9.25 15.59 -11.76
N THR A 122 10.40 14.92 -11.95
CA THR A 122 10.93 14.62 -13.28
C THR A 122 10.31 13.38 -13.93
N VAL A 123 9.57 12.57 -13.17
CA VAL A 123 9.02 11.27 -13.62
C VAL A 123 7.52 11.07 -13.30
N PRO A 124 6.64 12.07 -13.48
CA PRO A 124 5.23 11.96 -13.06
C PRO A 124 4.44 10.87 -13.80
N ASP A 125 4.73 10.65 -15.09
CA ASP A 125 4.06 9.64 -15.89
C ASP A 125 4.47 8.24 -15.44
N GLN A 126 5.76 8.02 -15.19
CA GLN A 126 6.27 6.74 -14.69
C GLN A 126 5.70 6.39 -13.32
N VAL A 127 5.46 7.40 -12.47
CA VAL A 127 4.78 7.20 -11.19
C VAL A 127 3.35 6.75 -11.40
N THR A 128 2.62 7.40 -12.30
CA THR A 128 1.23 7.05 -12.63
C THR A 128 1.14 5.61 -13.16
N ASP A 129 2.02 5.25 -14.08
CA ASP A 129 2.12 3.91 -14.65
C ASP A 129 2.48 2.86 -13.58
N ALA A 130 3.42 3.17 -12.69
CA ALA A 130 3.81 2.27 -11.62
C ALA A 130 2.68 2.06 -10.60
N TYR A 131 1.82 3.05 -10.36
CA TYR A 131 0.62 2.87 -9.54
C TYR A 131 -0.46 2.03 -10.24
N ALA A 132 -0.51 1.99 -11.57
CA ALA A 132 -1.53 1.25 -12.31
C ALA A 132 -1.47 -0.28 -12.07
N SER A 133 -0.33 -0.82 -11.61
CA SER A 133 -0.21 -2.23 -11.25
C SER A 133 -0.89 -2.61 -9.93
N PHE A 134 -1.35 -1.63 -9.14
CA PHE A 134 -1.98 -1.87 -7.85
C PHE A 134 -3.50 -1.64 -7.92
N ARG A 135 -4.27 -2.56 -7.32
CA ARG A 135 -5.72 -2.41 -7.20
C ARG A 135 -6.05 -1.32 -6.17
N MET A 136 -6.43 -0.15 -6.65
CA MET A 136 -6.73 1.00 -5.80
C MET A 136 -8.01 1.70 -6.22
N ARG A 137 -8.76 2.21 -5.25
CA ARG A 137 -9.96 3.02 -5.48
C ARG A 137 -9.53 4.45 -5.72
N ARG A 138 -9.78 4.94 -6.94
CA ARG A 138 -9.44 6.32 -7.31
C ARG A 138 -10.45 7.28 -6.68
N VAL A 139 -9.96 8.33 -6.04
CA VAL A 139 -10.79 9.39 -5.45
C VAL A 139 -10.30 10.72 -5.98
N ASP A 140 -11.12 11.38 -6.78
CA ASP A 140 -10.84 12.72 -7.25
C ASP A 140 -10.99 13.73 -6.11
N THR A 141 -9.97 14.56 -5.96
CA THR A 141 -9.85 15.61 -4.94
C THR A 141 -9.82 17.01 -5.55
N MET A 142 -10.02 17.15 -6.87
CA MET A 142 -10.03 18.43 -7.58
C MET A 142 -11.09 19.37 -7.00
N GLY A 143 -10.66 20.54 -6.53
CA GLY A 143 -11.56 21.55 -5.96
C GLY A 143 -12.30 21.14 -4.67
N ARG A 144 -11.99 19.98 -4.08
CA ARG A 144 -12.67 19.44 -2.89
C ARG A 144 -11.92 19.77 -1.61
N SER A 145 -12.68 20.02 -0.53
CA SER A 145 -12.13 20.11 0.82
C SER A 145 -11.76 18.72 1.37
N PRO A 146 -10.89 18.64 2.39
CA PRO A 146 -10.59 17.38 3.07
C PRO A 146 -11.84 16.65 3.62
N GLU A 147 -12.83 17.39 4.11
CA GLU A 147 -14.10 16.86 4.61
C GLU A 147 -14.94 16.23 3.48
N GLU A 148 -14.98 16.86 2.31
CA GLU A 148 -15.69 16.34 1.14
C GLU A 148 -15.03 15.06 0.61
N VAL A 149 -13.70 15.03 0.56
CA VAL A 149 -12.94 13.83 0.19
C VAL A 149 -13.19 12.70 1.18
N LEU A 150 -13.24 13.02 2.48
CA LEU A 150 -13.54 12.05 3.53
C LEU A 150 -14.95 11.44 3.34
N ARG A 151 -15.95 12.27 3.04
CA ARG A 151 -17.33 11.81 2.78
C ARG A 151 -17.40 10.85 1.60
N VAL A 152 -16.69 11.15 0.50
CA VAL A 152 -16.64 10.27 -0.68
C VAL A 152 -16.02 8.91 -0.34
N ILE A 153 -14.94 8.90 0.45
CA ILE A 153 -14.27 7.67 0.88
C ILE A 153 -15.19 6.82 1.77
N THR A 154 -15.94 7.42 2.70
CA THR A 154 -16.86 6.69 3.58
C THR A 154 -18.12 6.19 2.87
N GLU A 155 -18.64 6.93 1.89
CA GLU A 155 -19.79 6.53 1.07
C GLU A 155 -19.46 5.36 0.13
N THR A 156 -18.28 5.37 -0.49
CA THR A 156 -17.80 4.29 -1.38
C THR A 156 -17.77 2.95 -0.65
N ASP A 157 -17.42 2.95 0.63
CA ASP A 157 -17.41 1.74 1.46
C ASP A 157 -18.80 1.23 1.83
N ARG A 158 -19.77 2.12 2.08
CA ARG A 158 -21.17 1.71 2.33
C ARG A 158 -21.78 1.01 1.12
N GLN A 159 -21.50 1.49 -0.08
CA GLN A 159 -22.01 0.87 -1.32
C GLN A 159 -21.39 -0.51 -1.56
N GLY A 160 -20.09 -0.69 -1.25
CA GLY A 160 -19.42 -1.99 -1.31
C GLY A 160 -19.92 -2.99 -0.25
N ALA A 161 -20.24 -2.52 0.97
CA ALA A 161 -20.79 -3.36 2.03
C ALA A 161 -22.24 -3.78 1.74
N ASN A 162 -23.08 -2.89 1.20
CA ASN A 162 -24.46 -3.20 0.83
C ASN A 162 -24.56 -4.14 -0.39
N SER A 163 -23.55 -4.15 -1.27
CA SER A 163 -23.49 -5.08 -2.41
C SER A 163 -23.09 -6.51 -2.00
N HIS A 164 -22.51 -6.68 -0.80
CA HIS A 164 -22.16 -7.99 -0.23
C HIS A 164 -23.26 -8.57 0.68
N ALA A 165 -24.36 -7.86 0.91
CA ALA A 165 -25.47 -8.33 1.74
C ALA A 165 -26.42 -9.29 1.00
N ASP A 166 -26.39 -9.30 -0.34
CA ASP A 166 -27.12 -10.27 -1.17
C ASP A 166 -26.12 -11.22 -1.84
N SER A 167 -25.77 -12.29 -1.14
CA SER A 167 -25.15 -13.47 -1.76
C SER A 167 -25.77 -14.70 -1.10
N GLU A 168 -26.74 -15.29 -1.79
CA GLU A 168 -27.29 -16.60 -1.44
C GLU A 168 -26.17 -17.64 -1.28
N PRO A 169 -26.36 -18.68 -0.44
CA PRO A 169 -25.34 -19.67 -0.17
C PRO A 169 -25.16 -20.57 -1.40
N VAL A 170 -24.16 -20.29 -2.22
CA VAL A 170 -23.75 -21.17 -3.31
C VAL A 170 -23.02 -22.38 -2.71
N GLY A 171 -23.77 -23.48 -2.61
CA GLY A 171 -23.34 -24.83 -2.99
C GLY A 171 -22.10 -25.39 -2.31
N ALA A 172 -22.33 -26.24 -1.31
CA ALA A 172 -21.38 -27.25 -0.88
C ALA A 172 -21.08 -28.23 -2.04
N HIS A 173 -19.88 -28.15 -2.62
CA HIS A 173 -19.32 -29.23 -3.42
C HIS A 173 -17.87 -29.54 -2.97
N PRO A 174 -17.62 -30.74 -2.43
CA PRO A 174 -16.28 -31.18 -2.07
C PRO A 174 -15.57 -31.70 -3.32
N HIS A 175 -14.55 -30.99 -3.80
CA HIS A 175 -13.68 -31.55 -4.83
C HIS A 175 -12.61 -32.43 -4.16
N PHE A 176 -12.83 -33.73 -4.33
CA PHE A 176 -11.89 -34.82 -4.15
C PHE A 176 -10.54 -34.50 -4.81
N LEU A 177 -9.46 -34.56 -4.03
CA LEU A 177 -8.12 -34.72 -4.59
C LEU A 177 -7.93 -36.18 -5.03
N PRO A 178 -7.41 -36.47 -6.23
CA PRO A 178 -7.08 -37.83 -6.63
C PRO A 178 -5.88 -38.36 -5.84
N SER A 179 -5.95 -39.62 -5.42
CA SER A 179 -4.92 -40.30 -4.64
C SER A 179 -3.65 -40.55 -5.46
N VAL A 180 -2.49 -40.24 -4.88
CA VAL A 180 -1.17 -40.52 -5.47
C VAL A 180 -0.88 -42.03 -5.45
N PRO A 181 -0.49 -42.66 -6.58
CA PRO A 181 -0.08 -44.07 -6.60
C PRO A 181 1.25 -44.27 -5.87
N ARG A 182 1.28 -45.19 -4.90
CA ARG A 182 2.53 -45.69 -4.29
C ARG A 182 3.22 -46.62 -5.28
N HIS A 183 4.39 -46.22 -5.77
CA HIS A 183 5.24 -47.05 -6.61
C HIS A 183 5.88 -48.16 -5.75
N THR A 184 5.41 -49.39 -5.89
CA THR A 184 6.13 -50.59 -5.46
C THR A 184 6.95 -51.11 -6.65
N ALA A 185 8.23 -50.80 -6.69
CA ALA A 185 9.17 -51.47 -7.59
C ALA A 185 10.18 -52.27 -6.76
N ARG A 186 9.92 -53.58 -6.80
CA ARG A 186 10.60 -54.68 -6.13
C ARG A 186 11.95 -54.93 -6.80
N ALA A 187 12.98 -55.20 -5.99
CA ALA A 187 14.30 -55.63 -6.43
C ALA A 187 14.24 -56.98 -7.17
N CYS A 188 14.99 -57.11 -8.27
CA CYS A 188 15.54 -58.37 -8.76
C CYS A 188 16.81 -58.08 -9.59
N ARG A 189 17.96 -58.57 -9.09
CA ARG A 189 19.19 -58.82 -9.87
C ARG A 189 19.15 -60.25 -10.41
N PRO A 190 19.92 -60.51 -11.47
CA PRO A 190 21.01 -61.48 -11.38
C PRO A 190 22.37 -60.79 -11.45
#